data_AF-X0ZD28-F1
#
_entry.id   AF-X0ZD28-F1
#
_cell.length_a   1.000
_cell.length_b   1.000
_cell.length_c   1.000
_cell.angle_alpha   90.00
_cell.angle_beta   90.00
_cell.angle_gamma   90.00
#
_symmetry.space_group_name_H-M   'P 1'
#
loop_
_entity.id
_entity.type
_entity.pdbx_description
1 polymer ?
#
loop_
_entity_poly.entity_id
_entity_poly.type
_entity_poly.pdbx_seq_one_letter_code
_entity_poly.pdbx_strand_id
1 'polypeptide(L)'
;MPNANAIMIPNLMALANLSGEDRYEERASAILVAFSSELNRNVIAHTGLLAGAMDLIAPQQVVLTGHDLRGGNALVEVIRTISLPGALQYGLDSVIRSELPALREKTAVNGQATVYACLGPQCSQPLTDPAELHRTLKTQRGI
;
A
#
# COMPACT_ATOMS: atom_id res chain seq x y z
N MET A 1 -2.64 23.70 -3.66
CA MET A 1 -4.10 23.64 -3.38
C MET A 1 -4.52 22.18 -3.35
N PRO A 2 -5.37 21.73 -2.40
CA PRO A 2 -5.99 20.41 -2.52
C PRO A 2 -6.93 20.45 -3.73
N ASN A 3 -6.62 19.66 -4.75
CA ASN A 3 -7.53 19.38 -5.86
C ASN A 3 -8.33 18.13 -5.46
N ALA A 4 -9.67 18.22 -5.45
CA ALA A 4 -10.52 17.08 -5.13
C ALA A 4 -10.19 15.84 -5.98
N ASN A 5 -9.79 16.05 -7.24
CA ASN A 5 -9.39 14.98 -8.15
C ASN A 5 -8.08 14.31 -7.73
N ALA A 6 -7.13 15.08 -7.19
CA ALA A 6 -5.88 14.52 -6.67
C ALA A 6 -6.10 13.62 -5.45
N ILE A 7 -7.06 13.97 -4.59
CA ILE A 7 -7.46 13.15 -3.43
C ILE A 7 -8.25 11.92 -3.86
N MET A 8 -9.02 12.00 -4.95
CA MET A 8 -9.82 10.86 -5.41
C MET A 8 -8.97 9.71 -5.96
N ILE A 9 -7.80 9.98 -6.51
CA ILE A 9 -6.90 8.93 -7.02
C ILE A 9 -6.54 7.89 -5.94
N PRO A 10 -5.93 8.25 -4.79
CA PRO A 10 -5.61 7.28 -3.76
C PRO A 10 -6.84 6.60 -3.17
N ASN A 11 -7.99 7.28 -3.09
CA ASN A 11 -9.25 6.65 -2.64
C ASN A 11 -9.72 5.55 -3.60
N LEU A 12 -9.67 5.82 -4.91
CA LEU A 12 -10.03 4.85 -5.93
C LEU A 12 -9.03 3.69 -5.96
N MET A 13 -7.74 3.97 -5.83
CA MET A 13 -6.73 2.91 -5.71
C MET A 13 -6.94 2.07 -4.45
N ALA A 14 -7.35 2.65 -3.32
CA ALA A 14 -7.69 1.90 -2.12
C ALA A 14 -8.87 0.94 -2.36
N LEU A 15 -9.92 1.41 -3.05
CA LEU A 15 -11.06 0.59 -3.42
C LEU A 15 -10.68 -0.52 -4.42
N ALA A 16 -9.88 -0.22 -5.45
CA ALA A 16 -9.38 -1.20 -6.40
C ALA A 16 -8.65 -2.34 -5.67
N ASN A 17 -7.72 -1.97 -4.80
CA ASN A 17 -6.90 -2.89 -4.01
C ASN A 17 -7.72 -3.77 -3.05
N LEU A 18 -8.73 -3.20 -2.40
CA LEU A 18 -9.59 -3.93 -1.45
C LEU A 18 -10.59 -4.86 -2.15
N SER A 19 -11.24 -4.37 -3.20
CA SER A 19 -12.35 -5.06 -3.87
C SER A 19 -11.91 -5.98 -5.00
N GLY A 20 -10.76 -5.71 -5.62
CA GLY A 20 -10.35 -6.34 -6.89
C GLY A 20 -11.19 -5.90 -8.09
N GLU A 21 -11.95 -4.81 -8.01
CA GLU A 21 -12.75 -4.30 -9.12
C GLU A 21 -11.96 -3.29 -9.97
N ASP A 22 -11.64 -3.66 -11.20
CA ASP A 22 -10.85 -2.85 -12.17
C ASP A 22 -11.44 -1.46 -12.41
N ARG A 23 -12.77 -1.30 -12.30
CA ARG A 23 -13.48 -0.02 -12.52
C ARG A 23 -12.93 1.14 -11.69
N TYR A 24 -12.34 0.85 -10.51
CA TYR A 24 -11.79 1.91 -9.67
C TYR A 24 -10.42 2.38 -10.18
N GLU A 25 -9.57 1.45 -10.62
CA GLU A 25 -8.28 1.76 -11.24
C GLU A 25 -8.47 2.51 -12.58
N GLU A 26 -9.45 2.09 -13.39
CA GLU A 26 -9.83 2.78 -14.63
C GLU A 26 -10.23 4.24 -14.37
N ARG A 27 -11.04 4.48 -13.33
CA ARG A 27 -11.46 5.84 -12.93
C ARG A 27 -10.29 6.67 -12.42
N ALA A 28 -9.39 6.07 -11.62
CA ALA A 28 -8.20 6.76 -11.13
C ALA A 28 -7.29 7.16 -12.30
N SER A 29 -7.09 6.27 -13.27
CA SER A 29 -6.35 6.50 -14.50
C SER A 29 -6.97 7.61 -15.34
N ALA A 30 -8.30 7.62 -15.49
CA ALA A 30 -9.01 8.64 -16.26
C ALA A 30 -8.80 10.05 -15.67
N ILE A 31 -8.75 10.19 -14.34
CA ILE A 31 -8.41 11.46 -13.69
C ILE A 31 -7.00 11.90 -14.10
N LEU A 32 -5.99 11.04 -13.96
CA LEU A 32 -4.62 11.39 -14.33
C LEU A 32 -4.49 11.79 -15.80
N VAL A 33 -5.14 11.06 -16.71
CA VAL A 33 -5.15 11.37 -18.14
C VAL A 33 -5.77 12.74 -18.41
N ALA A 34 -6.91 13.05 -17.78
CA ALA A 34 -7.59 14.34 -17.97
C ALA A 34 -6.73 15.54 -17.55
N PHE A 35 -5.89 15.38 -16.52
CA PHE A 35 -5.03 16.45 -15.99
C PHE A 35 -3.57 16.38 -16.49
N SER A 36 -3.25 15.45 -17.39
CA SER A 36 -1.88 15.22 -17.88
C SER A 36 -1.25 16.45 -18.55
N SER A 37 -2.02 17.21 -19.33
CA SER A 37 -1.53 18.44 -19.98
C SER A 37 -1.16 19.52 -18.97
N GLU A 38 -1.94 19.67 -17.91
CA GLU A 38 -1.72 20.67 -16.85
C GLU A 38 -0.53 20.26 -15.97
N LEU A 39 -0.46 18.98 -15.61
CA LEU A 39 0.68 18.39 -14.91
C LEU A 39 1.99 18.66 -15.66
N ASN A 40 2.02 18.44 -16.97
CA ASN A 40 3.21 18.65 -17.79
C ASN A 40 3.61 20.14 -17.91
N ARG A 41 2.65 21.07 -17.80
CA ARG A 41 2.93 22.51 -17.82
C ARG A 41 3.44 23.03 -16.48
N ASN A 42 2.98 22.48 -15.36
CA ASN A 42 3.37 22.94 -14.02
C ASN A 42 3.28 21.84 -12.95
N VAL A 43 4.23 20.90 -12.95
CA VAL A 43 4.30 19.80 -11.97
C VAL A 43 4.26 20.30 -10.53
N ILE A 44 4.91 21.43 -10.22
CA ILE A 44 5.02 21.96 -8.85
C ILE A 44 3.64 22.39 -8.32
N ALA A 45 2.77 22.93 -9.17
CA ALA A 45 1.40 23.28 -8.78
C ALA A 45 0.49 22.05 -8.60
N HIS A 46 0.90 20.89 -9.11
CA HIS A 46 0.10 19.67 -9.21
C HIS A 46 0.75 18.47 -8.48
N THR A 47 1.55 18.71 -7.45
CA THR A 47 2.25 17.65 -6.68
C THR A 47 1.32 16.59 -6.09
N GLY A 48 0.07 16.94 -5.77
CA GLY A 48 -0.93 15.96 -5.34
C GLY A 48 -1.35 14.97 -6.45
N LEU A 49 -1.45 15.43 -7.70
CA LEU A 49 -1.71 14.53 -8.85
C LEU A 49 -0.48 13.66 -9.14
N LEU A 50 0.72 14.21 -9.01
CA LEU A 50 1.96 13.43 -9.11
C LEU A 50 2.02 12.34 -8.03
N ALA A 51 1.63 12.66 -6.79
CA ALA A 51 1.54 11.68 -5.72
C ALA A 51 0.52 10.57 -6.04
N GLY A 52 -0.68 10.93 -6.50
CA GLY A 52 -1.66 9.95 -6.95
C GLY A 52 -1.18 9.08 -8.12
N ALA A 53 -0.37 9.63 -9.02
CA ALA A 53 0.23 8.85 -10.11
C ALA A 53 1.20 7.77 -9.58
N MET A 54 1.97 8.07 -8.53
CA MET A 54 2.82 7.06 -7.88
C MET A 54 1.99 5.94 -7.25
N ASP A 55 0.89 6.29 -6.57
CA ASP A 55 -0.02 5.31 -5.97
C ASP A 55 -0.70 4.41 -7.01
N LEU A 56 -0.87 4.91 -8.25
CA LEU A 56 -1.42 4.16 -9.37
C LEU A 56 -0.38 3.23 -10.02
N ILE A 57 0.84 3.71 -10.23
CA ILE A 57 1.92 2.95 -10.88
C ILE A 57 2.42 1.82 -9.98
N ALA A 58 2.57 2.10 -8.68
CA ALA A 58 3.17 1.19 -7.73
C ALA A 58 2.44 1.29 -6.37
N PRO A 59 1.17 0.84 -6.30
CA PRO A 59 0.43 0.86 -5.04
C PRO A 59 1.17 0.04 -3.99
N GLN A 60 1.45 0.64 -2.84
CA GLN A 60 2.11 -0.06 -1.74
C GLN A 60 1.07 -0.58 -0.75
N GLN A 61 1.22 -1.85 -0.36
CA GLN A 61 0.40 -2.48 0.67
C GLN A 61 1.31 -3.12 1.73
N VAL A 62 0.95 -2.98 3.00
CA VAL A 62 1.63 -3.65 4.11
C VAL A 62 0.60 -4.41 4.92
N VAL A 63 0.67 -5.73 4.89
CA VAL A 63 -0.26 -6.61 5.60
C VAL A 63 0.45 -7.21 6.80
N LEU A 64 0.03 -6.86 8.02
CA LEU A 64 0.45 -7.50 9.25
C LEU A 64 -0.62 -8.49 9.70
N THR A 65 -0.25 -9.75 9.89
CA THR A 65 -1.14 -10.80 10.39
C THR A 65 -0.62 -11.38 11.70
N GLY A 66 -1.53 -11.56 12.66
CA GLY A 66 -1.21 -12.08 13.99
C GLY A 66 -0.36 -11.13 14.81
N HIS A 67 -0.77 -9.86 14.92
CA HIS A 67 -0.07 -8.84 15.72
C HIS A 67 0.08 -9.23 17.21
N ASP A 68 -0.81 -10.09 17.70
CA ASP A 68 -0.84 -10.68 19.03
C ASP A 68 0.14 -11.85 19.22
N LEU A 69 0.68 -12.38 18.12
CA LEU A 69 1.65 -13.47 18.13
C LEU A 69 3.07 -12.99 18.45
N ARG A 70 3.97 -13.96 18.61
CA ARG A 70 5.39 -13.71 18.87
C ARG A 70 5.97 -12.76 17.82
N GLY A 71 6.64 -11.70 18.28
CA GLY A 71 7.31 -10.71 17.43
C GLY A 71 6.43 -9.57 16.94
N GLY A 72 5.10 -9.60 17.17
CA GLY A 72 4.17 -8.61 16.62
C GLY A 72 4.48 -7.16 17.00
N ASN A 73 4.73 -6.89 18.29
CA ASN A 73 5.09 -5.55 18.75
C ASN A 73 6.33 -4.98 18.04
N ALA A 74 7.34 -5.83 17.77
CA ALA A 74 8.56 -5.39 17.09
C ALA A 74 8.30 -5.03 15.61
N LEU A 75 7.44 -5.80 14.92
CA LEU A 75 7.05 -5.50 13.54
C LEU A 75 6.19 -4.23 13.46
N VAL A 76 5.26 -4.03 14.39
CA VAL A 76 4.45 -2.81 14.49
C VAL A 76 5.35 -1.58 14.68
N GLU A 77 6.37 -1.67 15.53
CA GLU A 77 7.30 -0.57 15.76
C GLU A 77 8.09 -0.20 14.49
N VAL A 78 8.54 -1.19 13.71
CA VAL A 78 9.18 -0.95 12.42
C VAL A 78 8.24 -0.20 11.46
N ILE A 79 6.99 -0.64 11.35
CA ILE A 79 6.00 0.00 10.46
C ILE A 79 5.75 1.45 10.88
N ARG A 80 5.68 1.73 12.19
CA ARG A 80 5.45 3.07 12.73
C ARG A 80 6.63 4.03 12.58
N THR A 81 7.84 3.51 12.45
CA THR A 81 9.07 4.32 12.35
C THR A 81 9.45 4.67 10.92
N ILE A 82 8.77 4.11 9.92
CA ILE A 82 9.01 4.38 8.50
C ILE A 82 7.86 5.21 7.92
N SER A 83 8.19 6.28 7.20
CA SER A 83 7.20 7.05 6.45
C SER A 83 6.76 6.27 5.21
N LEU A 84 5.49 5.87 5.18
CA LEU A 84 4.86 5.13 4.08
C LEU A 84 3.65 5.89 3.52
N PRO A 85 3.83 7.11 2.97
CA PRO A 85 2.71 7.92 2.49
C PRO A 85 1.95 7.22 1.36
N GLY A 86 0.63 7.17 1.45
CA GLY A 86 -0.22 6.49 0.47
C GLY A 86 -0.27 4.96 0.58
N ALA A 87 0.57 4.34 1.43
CA ALA A 87 0.49 2.89 1.63
C ALA A 87 -0.79 2.48 2.36
N LEU A 88 -1.42 1.40 1.88
CA LEU A 88 -2.52 0.76 2.60
C LEU A 88 -1.94 -0.22 3.62
N GLN A 89 -2.27 -0.03 4.89
CA GLN A 89 -1.78 -0.85 5.98
C GLN A 89 -2.94 -1.66 6.57
N TYR A 90 -2.76 -2.98 6.64
CA TYR A 90 -3.79 -3.91 7.08
C TYR A 90 -3.33 -4.64 8.34
N GLY A 91 -4.22 -4.73 9.31
CA GLY A 91 -4.09 -5.63 10.46
C GLY A 91 -5.07 -6.78 10.31
N LEU A 92 -4.56 -8.00 10.30
CA LEU A 92 -5.36 -9.23 10.26
C LEU A 92 -5.17 -10.01 11.57
N ASP A 93 -6.27 -10.54 12.08
CA ASP A 93 -6.22 -11.51 13.17
C ASP A 93 -5.53 -12.79 12.71
N SER A 94 -4.78 -13.42 13.61
CA SER A 94 -4.05 -14.67 13.33
C SER A 94 -4.97 -15.84 12.96
N VAL A 95 -6.24 -15.78 13.38
CA VAL A 95 -7.21 -16.88 13.26
C VAL A 95 -8.14 -16.71 12.05
N ILE A 96 -8.24 -15.50 11.50
CA ILE A 96 -9.20 -15.18 10.45
C ILE A 96 -8.48 -15.06 9.11
N ARG A 97 -8.88 -15.89 8.14
CA ARG A 97 -8.49 -15.68 6.74
C ARG A 97 -9.41 -14.61 6.18
N SER A 98 -8.83 -13.57 5.59
CA SER A 98 -9.60 -12.54 4.91
C SER A 98 -10.19 -13.08 3.61
N GLU A 99 -11.44 -12.75 3.33
CA GLU A 99 -12.07 -13.07 2.03
C GLU A 99 -11.71 -12.05 0.95
N LEU A 100 -11.18 -10.89 1.34
CA LEU A 100 -10.76 -9.83 0.44
C LEU A 100 -9.64 -10.34 -0.48
N PRO A 101 -9.75 -10.17 -1.81
CA PRO A 101 -8.81 -10.73 -2.78
C PRO A 101 -7.33 -10.45 -2.45
N ALA A 102 -7.00 -9.19 -2.11
CA ALA A 102 -5.62 -8.79 -1.80
C ALA A 102 -5.04 -9.41 -0.51
N LEU A 103 -5.89 -9.94 0.37
CA LEU A 103 -5.50 -10.39 1.71
C LEU A 103 -5.62 -11.91 1.92
N ARG A 104 -6.23 -12.63 0.97
CA ARG A 104 -6.66 -14.04 1.13
C ARG A 104 -5.55 -15.01 1.51
N GLU A 105 -4.33 -14.79 1.01
CA GLU A 105 -3.18 -15.68 1.21
C GLU A 105 -2.17 -15.13 2.24
N LYS A 106 -2.50 -14.05 2.95
CA LYS A 106 -1.58 -13.36 3.87
C LYS A 106 -1.83 -13.81 5.31
N THR A 107 -1.26 -14.95 5.68
CA THR A 107 -1.45 -15.58 7.01
C THR A 107 -0.19 -15.61 7.85
N ALA A 108 -0.34 -15.67 9.17
CA ALA A 108 0.79 -15.86 10.07
C ALA A 108 1.53 -17.17 9.77
N VAL A 109 2.86 -17.15 9.81
CA VAL A 109 3.70 -18.34 9.60
C VAL A 109 4.42 -18.73 10.87
N ASN A 110 4.58 -20.04 11.10
CA ASN A 110 5.36 -20.61 12.21
C ASN A 110 4.99 -20.05 13.61
N GLY A 111 3.70 -19.69 13.82
CA GLY A 111 3.22 -19.11 15.08
C GLY A 111 3.79 -17.72 15.41
N GLN A 112 4.30 -17.00 14.41
CA GLN A 112 4.86 -15.67 14.56
C GLN A 112 4.01 -14.63 13.82
N ALA A 113 4.02 -13.41 14.35
CA ALA A 113 3.51 -12.26 13.63
C ALA A 113 4.26 -12.15 12.30
N THR A 114 3.52 -11.91 11.22
CA THR A 114 4.08 -11.96 9.87
C THR A 114 3.65 -10.74 9.09
N VAL A 115 4.58 -10.13 8.36
CA VAL A 115 4.31 -9.01 7.46
C VAL A 115 4.52 -9.43 6.01
N TYR A 116 3.64 -8.96 5.14
CA TYR A 116 3.80 -9.01 3.70
C TYR A 116 3.83 -7.58 3.16
N ALA A 117 4.93 -7.21 2.52
CA ALA A 117 5.10 -5.90 1.90
C ALA A 117 4.96 -6.03 0.38
N CYS A 118 3.89 -5.46 -0.18
CA CYS A 118 3.58 -5.52 -1.60
C CYS A 118 3.76 -4.17 -2.28
N LEU A 119 4.22 -4.20 -3.53
CA LEU A 119 4.38 -3.05 -4.41
C LEU A 119 3.85 -3.41 -5.80
N GLY A 120 2.74 -2.79 -6.21
CA GLY A 120 2.00 -3.22 -7.39
C GLY A 120 1.55 -4.68 -7.28
N PRO A 121 1.77 -5.53 -8.30
CA PRO A 121 1.33 -6.93 -8.29
C PRO A 121 2.28 -7.86 -7.49
N GLN A 122 3.41 -7.36 -7.01
CA GLN A 122 4.44 -8.17 -6.36
C GLN A 122 4.38 -8.03 -4.84
N CYS A 123 4.45 -9.15 -4.13
CA CYS A 123 4.58 -9.18 -2.68
C CYS A 123 5.90 -9.82 -2.27
N SER A 124 6.44 -9.40 -1.12
CA SER A 124 7.54 -10.08 -0.47
C SER A 124 7.17 -11.52 -0.06
N GLN A 125 8.20 -12.31 0.26
CA GLN A 125 8.04 -13.48 1.11
C GLN A 125 7.52 -13.07 2.50
N PRO A 126 6.99 -14.00 3.31
CA PRO A 126 6.60 -13.73 4.69
C PRO A 126 7.78 -13.16 5.50
N LEU A 127 7.62 -11.96 6.05
CA LEU A 127 8.63 -11.28 6.86
C LEU A 127 8.27 -11.42 8.34
N THR A 128 9.15 -12.04 9.13
CA THR A 128 9.01 -12.12 10.60
C THR A 128 10.15 -11.42 11.33
N ASP A 129 11.22 -11.04 10.63
CA ASP A 129 12.36 -10.31 11.17
C ASP A 129 12.18 -8.78 11.02
N PRO A 130 12.26 -8.00 12.13
CA PRO A 130 12.15 -6.54 12.08
C PRO A 130 13.17 -5.83 11.17
N ALA A 131 14.42 -6.31 11.11
CA ALA A 131 15.46 -5.66 10.31
C ALA A 131 15.29 -5.93 8.81
N GLU A 132 14.85 -7.13 8.46
CA GLU A 132 14.47 -7.48 7.09
C GLU A 132 13.24 -6.69 6.62
N LEU A 133 12.22 -6.55 7.48
CA LEU A 133 11.06 -5.72 7.21
C LEU A 133 11.46 -4.27 6.94
N HIS A 134 12.26 -3.67 7.83
CA HIS A 134 12.71 -2.29 7.68
C HIS A 134 13.46 -2.07 6.36
N ARG A 135 14.35 -3.00 6.00
CA ARG A 135 15.11 -2.94 4.74
C ARG A 135 14.19 -3.04 3.53
N THR A 136 13.25 -3.99 3.55
CA THR A 136 12.31 -4.22 2.45
C THR A 136 11.45 -2.98 2.20
N LEU A 137 10.87 -2.41 3.25
CA LEU A 137 10.03 -1.21 3.14
C LEU A 137 10.81 0.01 2.65
N LYS A 138 12.07 0.19 3.09
CA LYS A 138 12.94 1.26 2.57
C LYS A 138 13.28 1.08 1.10
N THR A 139 13.60 -0.14 0.67
CA THR A 139 13.90 -0.42 -0.73
C THR A 139 12.69 -0.15 -1.63
N GLN A 140 11.50 -0.63 -1.24
CA GLN A 140 10.27 -0.39 -2.01
C GLN A 140 9.91 1.09 -2.12
N ARG A 141 10.32 1.92 -1.15
CA ARG A 141 10.11 3.37 -1.15
C ARG A 141 11.17 4.18 -1.89
N GLY A 142 12.32 3.59 -2.20
CA GLY A 142 13.40 4.25 -2.92
C GLY A 142 13.24 4.21 -4.44
N ILE A 143 12.16 3.60 -4.94
CA ILE A 143 11.83 3.48 -6.36
C ILE A 143 10.93 4.64 -6.77
#